data_AF-A0A9X3IRE8-F1
#
_entry.id   AF-A0A9X3IRE8-F1
#
_cell.length_a   1.000
_cell.length_b   1.000
_cell.length_c   1.000
_cell.angle_alpha   90.00
_cell.angle_beta   90.00
_cell.angle_gamma   90.00
#
_symmetry.space_group_name_H-M   'P 1'
#
loop_
_entity.id
_entity.type
_entity.pdbx_description
1 polymer ?
#
loop_
_entity_poly.entity_id
_entity_poly.type
_entity_poly.pdbx_seq_one_letter_code
_entity_poly.pdbx_strand_id
1 'polypeptide(L)' 'MDAIVGYLDRILDALPEQIVVIENDGRILYVNSSWQNFGRDNHGAETNWLRLIISMSVIKPCSPAIPWRMR' A
#
# COMPACT_ATOMS: atom_id res chain seq x y z
N MET A 1 21.60 4.41 13.50
CA MET A 1 21.17 3.20 12.75
C MET A 1 20.07 3.56 11.74
N ASP A 2 19.88 4.86 11.46
CA ASP A 2 18.64 5.42 10.91
C ASP A 2 18.77 5.90 9.47
N ALA A 3 20.01 6.13 9.00
CA ALA A 3 20.27 6.59 7.63
C ALA A 3 19.93 5.54 6.56
N ILE A 4 20.08 4.25 6.88
CA ILE A 4 19.77 3.15 5.94
C ILE A 4 18.25 2.98 5.82
N VAL A 5 17.52 3.07 6.93
CA VAL A 5 16.05 2.93 6.95
C VAL A 5 15.41 4.05 6.12
N GLY A 6 15.80 5.30 6.37
CA GLY A 6 15.29 6.43 5.58
C GLY A 6 15.70 6.43 4.11
N TYR A 7 16.79 5.74 3.75
CA TYR A 7 17.18 5.56 2.34
C TYR A 7 16.32 4.49 1.64
N LEU A 8 15.98 3.42 2.34
CA LEU A 8 15.11 2.37 1.81
C LEU A 8 13.71 2.91 1.51
N ASP A 9 13.14 3.72 2.41
CA ASP A 9 11.84 4.36 2.21
C ASP A 9 11.81 5.20 0.92
N ARG A 10 12.89 5.95 0.67
CA ARG A 10 13.03 6.77 -0.55
C ARG A 10 13.12 5.94 -1.83
N ILE A 11 13.75 4.76 -1.77
CA ILE A 11 13.78 3.84 -2.91
C ILE A 11 12.37 3.33 -3.18
N LEU A 12 11.67 2.86 -2.16
CA LEU A 12 10.31 2.33 -2.29
C LEU A 12 9.31 3.39 -2.76
N ASP A 13 9.49 4.65 -2.34
CA ASP A 13 8.67 5.78 -2.78
C ASP A 13 8.97 6.25 -4.21
N ALA A 14 10.15 5.98 -4.73
CA ALA A 14 10.51 6.29 -6.12
C ALA A 14 9.93 5.28 -7.12
N LEU A 15 9.49 4.11 -6.64
CA LEU A 15 8.88 3.09 -7.48
C LEU A 15 7.44 3.47 -7.84
N PRO A 16 7.06 3.41 -9.14
CA PRO A 16 5.70 3.73 -9.57
C PRO A 16 4.69 2.65 -9.17
N GLU A 17 5.12 1.45 -8.78
CA GLU A 17 4.25 0.36 -8.35
C GLU A 17 3.57 0.67 -7.01
N GLN A 18 2.32 0.20 -6.84
CA GLN A 18 1.59 0.31 -5.58
C GLN A 18 2.10 -0.77 -4.61
N ILE A 19 2.89 -0.38 -3.60
CA ILE A 19 3.50 -1.31 -2.64
C ILE A 19 2.82 -1.20 -1.28
N VAL A 20 2.48 -2.35 -0.71
CA VAL A 20 1.96 -2.49 0.66
C VAL A 20 2.64 -3.67 1.36
N VAL A 21 2.99 -3.49 2.63
CA VAL A 21 3.45 -4.57 3.52
C VAL A 21 2.35 -4.85 4.53
N ILE A 22 2.01 -6.13 4.70
CA ILE A 22 0.86 -6.56 5.50
C ILE A 22 1.32 -7.66 6.47
N GLU A 23 0.86 -7.60 7.72
CA GLU A 23 0.98 -8.70 8.69
C GLU A 23 0.00 -9.83 8.41
N ASN A 24 0.24 -10.98 9.04
CA ASN A 24 -0.59 -12.17 8.86
C ASN A 24 -2.05 -11.98 9.34
N ASP A 25 -2.32 -11.00 10.21
CA ASP A 25 -3.66 -10.64 10.66
C ASP A 25 -4.38 -9.64 9.72
N GLY A 26 -3.74 -9.26 8.60
CA GLY A 26 -4.26 -8.32 7.63
C GLY A 26 -3.99 -6.85 7.96
N ARG A 27 -3.23 -6.54 9.02
CA ARG A 27 -2.82 -5.16 9.36
C ARG A 27 -1.75 -4.67 8.40
N ILE A 28 -1.90 -3.45 7.88
CA ILE A 28 -0.88 -2.81 7.05
C ILE A 28 0.25 -2.27 7.93
N LEU A 29 1.49 -2.62 7.61
CA LEU A 29 2.70 -2.11 8.26
C LEU A 29 3.37 -0.97 7.49
N TYR A 30 3.17 -0.91 6.18
CA TYR A 30 3.79 0.09 5.32
C TYR A 30 3.04 0.22 4.00
N VAL A 31 3.02 1.44 3.45
CA VAL A 31 2.59 1.77 2.08
C VAL A 31 3.54 2.80 1.48
N ASN A 32 3.87 2.65 0.20
CA ASN A 32 4.64 3.68 -0.51
C ASN A 32 3.75 4.82 -1.03
N SER A 33 4.37 5.87 -1.55
CA SER A 33 3.70 7.04 -2.12
C SER A 33 2.70 6.69 -3.23
N SER A 34 3.05 5.75 -4.12
CA SER A 34 2.19 5.31 -5.22
C SER A 34 0.90 4.64 -4.72
N TRP A 35 0.99 3.79 -3.69
CA TRP A 35 -0.19 3.20 -3.04
C TRP A 35 -1.11 4.28 -2.44
N GLN A 36 -0.53 5.28 -1.78
CA GLN A 36 -1.31 6.37 -1.18
C GLN A 36 -2.05 7.19 -2.24
N ASN A 37 -1.39 7.47 -3.38
CA ASN A 37 -1.99 8.18 -4.51
C ASN A 37 -3.16 7.38 -5.08
N PHE A 38 -2.95 6.09 -5.35
CA PHE A 38 -4.01 5.17 -5.79
C PHE A 38 -5.20 5.17 -4.83
N GLY A 39 -4.95 5.12 -3.52
CA GLY A 39 -5.99 5.19 -2.49
C GLY A 39 -6.82 6.47 -2.61
N ARG A 40 -6.17 7.65 -2.71
CA ARG A 40 -6.87 8.94 -2.84
C ARG A 40 -7.69 9.02 -4.13
N ASP A 41 -7.14 8.57 -5.25
CA ASP A 41 -7.80 8.60 -6.55
C ASP A 41 -9.06 7.71 -6.59
N ASN A 42 -9.09 6.68 -5.74
CA ASN A 42 -10.21 5.73 -5.63
C ASN A 42 -11.13 6.01 -4.43
N HIS A 43 -11.06 7.21 -3.85
CA HIS A 43 -11.85 7.61 -2.67
C HIS A 43 -11.66 6.70 -1.45
N GLY A 44 -10.51 6.02 -1.37
CA GLY A 44 -10.05 5.41 -0.14
C GLY A 44 -9.94 6.51 0.92
N ALA A 45 -10.53 6.29 2.09
CA ALA A 45 -10.45 7.26 3.17
C ALA A 45 -8.98 7.60 3.43
N GLU A 46 -8.66 8.91 3.56
CA GLU A 46 -7.33 9.47 3.90
C GLU A 46 -6.90 9.07 5.32
N THR A 47 -7.04 7.79 5.63
CA THR A 47 -6.89 7.21 6.95
C THR A 47 -5.43 6.88 7.12
N ASN A 48 -4.99 6.89 8.37
CA ASN A 48 -3.73 6.31 8.77
C ASN A 48 -3.67 4.84 8.29
N TRP A 49 -3.03 4.61 7.14
CA TRP A 49 -2.96 3.31 6.46
C TRP A 49 -2.44 2.22 7.40
N LEU A 50 -1.57 2.59 8.34
CA LEU A 50 -0.96 1.70 9.32
C LEU A 50 -1.93 1.18 10.40
N ARG A 51 -3.15 1.71 10.46
CA ARG A 51 -4.22 1.25 11.37
C ARG A 51 -5.32 0.48 10.66
N LEU A 52 -5.23 0.31 9.35
CA LEU A 52 -6.23 -0.41 8.59
C LEU A 52 -5.94 -1.92 8.63
N ILE A 53 -6.98 -2.68 9.00
CA ILE A 53 -7.10 -4.09 8.66
C ILE A 53 -7.69 -4.15 7.26
N ILE A 54 -7.05 -4.89 6.35
CA ILE A 54 -7.55 -5.06 5.00
C ILE A 54 -8.83 -5.91 5.05
N SER A 55 -9.97 -5.23 4.99
CA SER A 55 -11.21 -5.83 4.52
C SER A 55 -11.24 -5.75 2.99
N MET A 56 -11.84 -6.75 2.32
CA MET A 56 -12.00 -6.83 0.85
C MET A 56 -12.60 -5.55 0.21
N SER A 57 -13.13 -4.62 1.01
CA SER A 57 -13.65 -3.33 0.57
C SER A 57 -12.59 -2.28 0.22
N VAL A 58 -11.38 -2.34 0.79
CA VAL A 58 -10.34 -1.30 0.63
C VAL A 58 -9.51 -1.50 -0.63
N ILE A 59 -9.27 -2.76 -1.02
CA ILE A 59 -8.58 -3.10 -2.27
C ILE A 59 -9.65 -3.34 -3.34
N LYS A 60 -10.32 -2.28 -3.78
CA LYS A 60 -11.05 -2.34 -5.05
C LYS A 60 -10.11 -1.86 -6.15
N PRO A 61 -9.48 -2.76 -6.93
CA PRO A 61 -8.84 -2.34 -8.16
C PRO A 61 -9.93 -1.86 -9.11
N CYS A 62 -9.86 -0.60 -9.53
CA CYS A 62 -10.62 -0.09 -10.66
C CYS A 62 -10.05 -0.64 -11.97
N SER A 63 -10.04 -1.96 -12.14
CA SER A 63 -9.94 -2.60 -13.45
C SER A 63 -10.15 -4.11 -13.33
N PRO A 64 -10.98 -4.74 -14.19
CA PRO A 64 -11.12 -6.19 -14.26
C PRO A 64 -9.87 -6.94 -14.77
N ALA A 65 -8.74 -6.25 -15.00
CA ALA A 65 -7.62 -6.77 -15.79
C ALA A 65 -6.38 -7.24 -15.00
N ILE A 66 -6.33 -7.15 -13.66
CA ILE A 66 -5.19 -7.69 -12.90
C ILE A 66 -5.70 -8.61 -11.79
N PRO A 67 -5.76 -9.93 -12.03
CA PRO A 67 -6.01 -10.88 -10.97
C PRO A 67 -4.70 -11.01 -10.18
N TRP A 68 -4.64 -10.38 -9.01
CA TRP A 68 -3.61 -10.67 -8.01
C TRP A 68 -3.84 -12.08 -7.45
N ARG A 69 -3.65 -13.11 -8.29
CA ARG A 69 -3.40 -14.46 -7.80
C ARG A 69 -2.01 -14.42 -7.19
N MET A 70 -1.96 -14.51 -5.87
CA MET A 70 -0.79 -15.05 -5.18
C MET A 70 -0.40 -16.34 -5.90
N ARG A 71 0.71 -16.30 -6.62
CA ARG A 71 1.46 -17.49 -7.03
C ARG A 71 2.84 -17.35 -6.42
#